data_AF-A0A9X3CHC7-F1
#
_entry.id   AF-A0A9X3CHC7-F1
#
_cell.length_a   1.000
_cell.length_b   1.000
_cell.length_c   1.000
_cell.angle_alpha   90.00
_cell.angle_beta   90.00
_cell.angle_gamma   90.00
#
_symmetry.space_group_name_H-M   'P 1'
#
loop_
_entity.id
_entity.type
_entity.pdbx_description
1 polymer ?
#
loop_
_entity_poly.entity_id
_entity_poly.type
_entity_poly.pdbx_seq_one_letter_code
_entity_poly.pdbx_strand_id
1 'polypeptide(L)' 'LLPTVDAFYREIESRIRAEGNLYDIHISTTQLMEKLFNRYGFKTVSVIKSGFGLGLHQYDMVKSFTR' A
#
# COMPACT_ATOMS: atom_id res chain seq x y z
N LEU A 1 -18.22 4.13 -3.07
CA LEU A 1 -16.84 3.67 -3.38
C LEU A 1 -15.97 3.58 -2.14
N LEU A 2 -15.77 4.66 -1.37
CA LEU A 2 -14.93 4.63 -0.17
C LEU A 2 -15.27 3.49 0.82
N PRO A 3 -16.56 3.21 1.14
CA PRO A 3 -16.88 2.14 2.08
C PRO A 3 -16.43 0.74 1.63
N THR A 4 -16.51 0.47 0.32
CA THR A 4 -16.09 -0.81 -0.26
C THR A 4 -14.57 -0.97 -0.18
N VAL A 5 -13.83 0.08 -0.50
CA VAL A 5 -12.36 0.09 -0.42
C VAL A 5 -11.91 -0.01 1.04
N ASP A 6 -12.58 0.70 1.95
CA ASP A 6 -12.30 0.62 3.39
C ASP A 6 -12.59 -0.77 3.96
N ALA A 7 -13.64 -1.44 3.49
CA ALA A 7 -13.94 -2.81 3.89
C ALA A 7 -12.88 -3.78 3.37
N PHE A 8 -12.44 -3.60 2.12
CA PHE A 8 -11.41 -4.43 1.51
C PHE A 8 -10.07 -4.34 2.26
N TYR A 9 -9.58 -3.14 2.55
CA TYR A 9 -8.32 -3.00 3.31
C TYR A 9 -8.44 -3.54 4.73
N ARG A 10 -9.57 -3.30 5.40
CA ARG A 10 -9.81 -3.85 6.75
C ARG A 10 -9.78 -5.37 6.77
N GLU A 11 -10.35 -6.02 5.75
CA GLU A 11 -10.33 -7.48 5.64
C GLU A 11 -8.90 -8.01 5.46
N ILE A 12 -8.09 -7.40 4.60
CA ILE A 12 -6.68 -7.77 4.42
C ILE A 12 -5.92 -7.68 5.74
N GLU A 13 -6.06 -6.55 6.45
CA GLU A 13 -5.41 -6.34 7.74
C GLU A 13 -5.87 -7.32 8.81
N SER A 14 -7.16 -7.64 8.83
CA SER A 14 -7.74 -8.61 9.76
C SER A 14 -7.12 -10.00 9.56
N ARG A 15 -6.94 -10.43 8.30
CA ARG A 15 -6.32 -11.73 7.98
C ARG A 15 -4.85 -11.79 8.42
N ILE A 16 -4.06 -10.77 8.11
CA ILE A 16 -2.65 -10.70 8.50
C ILE A 16 -2.50 -10.78 10.02
N ARG A 17 -3.34 -10.05 10.77
CA ARG A 17 -3.34 -10.11 12.23
C ARG A 17 -3.76 -11.48 12.77
N ALA A 18 -4.72 -12.14 12.12
CA ALA A 18 -5.22 -13.45 12.54
C ALA A 18 -4.19 -14.57 12.36
N GLU A 19 -3.28 -14.47 11.39
CA GLU A 19 -2.20 -15.44 11.18
C GLU A 19 -1.07 -15.32 12.23
N GLY A 20 -1.12 -14.32 13.11
CA GLY A 20 -0.15 -14.12 14.20
C GLY A 20 1.21 -13.58 13.76
N ASN A 21 1.45 -13.48 12.46
CA ASN A 21 2.66 -12.91 11.88
C ASN A 21 2.36 -11.51 11.32
N LEU A 22 2.78 -10.48 12.05
CA LEU A 22 2.58 -9.07 11.69
C LEU A 22 3.54 -8.62 10.57
N TYR A 23 3.50 -9.32 9.44
CA TYR A 23 4.31 -8.98 8.27
C TYR A 23 3.90 -7.62 7.71
N ASP A 24 4.91 -6.86 7.29
CA ASP A 24 4.70 -5.60 6.58
C ASP A 24 4.07 -5.86 5.21
N ILE A 25 3.15 -5.00 4.80
CA ILE A 25 2.57 -5.05 3.45
C ILE A 25 3.42 -4.17 2.54
N HIS A 26 3.96 -4.78 1.49
CA HIS A 26 4.67 -4.10 0.41
C HIS A 26 3.78 -4.00 -0.82
N ILE A 27 3.72 -2.82 -1.43
CA ILE A 27 3.02 -2.59 -2.68
C ILE A 27 3.89 -1.78 -3.64
N SER A 28 3.69 -1.98 -4.93
CA SER A 28 4.21 -1.12 -5.99
C SER A 28 3.02 -0.51 -6.72
N THR A 29 2.98 0.81 -6.82
CA THR A 29 1.85 1.53 -7.41
C THR A 29 2.29 2.73 -8.23
N THR A 30 1.39 3.34 -8.98
CA THR A 30 1.71 4.51 -9.80
C THR A 30 1.73 5.77 -8.94
N GLN A 31 2.38 6.84 -9.42
CA GLN A 31 2.37 8.14 -8.74
C GLN A 31 0.95 8.68 -8.44
N LEU A 32 -0.04 8.28 -9.24
CA LEU A 32 -1.43 8.71 -9.10
C LEU A 32 -2.10 8.13 -7.85
N MET A 33 -1.66 6.95 -7.41
CA MET A 33 -2.29 6.19 -6.34
C MET A 33 -1.65 6.43 -4.97
N GLU A 34 -0.46 7.05 -4.91
CA GLU A 34 0.29 7.29 -3.68
C GLU A 34 -0.58 7.89 -2.58
N LYS A 35 -1.31 8.98 -2.88
CA LYS A 35 -2.17 9.67 -1.90
C LYS A 35 -3.30 8.79 -1.38
N LEU A 36 -3.81 7.86 -2.19
CA LEU A 36 -4.85 6.92 -1.75
C LEU A 36 -4.26 5.95 -0.73
N PHE A 37 -3.13 5.32 -1.06
CA PHE A 37 -2.47 4.36 -0.17
C PHE A 37 -1.94 5.01 1.12
N ASN A 38 -1.49 6.26 1.06
CA ASN A 38 -1.14 7.04 2.26
C ASN A 38 -2.30 7.12 3.27
N ARG A 39 -3.56 7.23 2.80
CA ARG A 39 -4.73 7.23 3.70
C ARG A 39 -4.91 5.93 4.45
N TYR A 40 -4.44 4.82 3.89
CA TYR A 40 -4.49 3.50 4.51
C TYR A 40 -3.21 3.17 5.30
N GLY A 41 -2.31 4.14 5.50
CA GLY A 41 -1.14 3.99 6.36
C GLY A 41 0.11 3.44 5.66
N PHE A 42 0.10 3.33 4.33
CA PHE A 42 1.31 3.06 3.57
C PHE A 42 2.21 4.30 3.53
N LYS A 43 3.52 4.08 3.40
CA LYS A 43 4.53 5.12 3.23
C LYS A 43 5.41 4.78 2.04
N THR A 44 5.65 5.76 1.17
CA THR A 44 6.60 5.62 0.06
C THR A 44 8.01 5.39 0.58
N VAL A 45 8.66 4.32 0.13
CA VAL A 45 10.06 3.97 0.48
C VAL A 45 10.99 4.09 -0.71
N SER A 46 10.48 3.99 -1.94
CA SER A 46 11.24 4.13 -3.17
C SER A 46 10.37 4.70 -4.29
N VAL A 47 10.98 5.48 -5.17
CA VAL A 47 10.36 5.98 -6.39
C VAL A 47 11.28 5.68 -7.57
N ILE A 48 10.79 4.88 -8.52
CA ILE A 48 11.49 4.52 -9.75
C ILE A 48 10.87 5.33 -10.89
N LYS A 49 11.64 6.27 -11.43
CA LYS A 49 11.22 7.08 -12.57
C LYS A 49 10.97 6.18 -13.78
N SER A 50 9.79 6.32 -14.36
CA SER A 50 9.32 5.49 -15.48
C SER A 50 9.36 3.97 -15.22
N GLY A 51 9.25 3.54 -13.95
CA GLY A 51 9.32 2.13 -13.56
C GLY A 51 8.21 1.25 -14.14
N PHE A 52 7.05 1.85 -14.47
CA PHE A 52 5.95 1.16 -15.17
C PHE A 52 5.80 1.59 -16.64
N GLY A 53 6.80 2.27 -17.20
CA GLY A 53 6.78 2.82 -18.55
C GLY A 53 6.99 4.32 -18.59
N LEU A 54 7.16 4.87 -19.79
CA LEU A 54 7.51 6.29 -19.98
C LEU A 54 6.47 7.21 -19.33
N GLY A 55 6.91 8.02 -18.37
CA GLY A 55 6.03 8.95 -17.64
C GLY A 55 5.18 8.31 -16.52
N LEU A 56 5.26 6.99 -16.34
CA LEU A 56 4.57 6.27 -15.27
C LEU A 56 5.59 5.80 -14.23
N HIS A 57 5.73 6.58 -13.17
CA HIS A 57 6.64 6.30 -12.08
C HIS A 57 6.05 5.19 -11.20
N GLN A 58 6.92 4.28 -10.78
CA GLN A 58 6.61 3.29 -9.78
C GLN A 58 6.94 3.86 -8.40
N TYR A 59 6.00 3.75 -7.49
CA TYR A 59 6.10 4.11 -6.09
C TYR A 59 6.00 2.81 -5.30
N ASP A 60 7.10 2.42 -4.68
CA ASP A 60 7.08 1.30 -3.74
C ASP A 60 6.74 1.85 -2.37
N MET A 61 5.72 1.26 -1.74
CA MET A 61 5.20 1.72 -0.46
C MET A 61 5.07 0.56 0.53
N VAL A 62 5.27 0.88 1.81
CA VAL A 62 5.23 -0.10 2.90
C VAL A 62 4.25 0.35 3.97
N LYS A 63 3.44 -0.60 4.46
CA LYS A 63 2.66 -0.44 5.70
C LYS A 63 3.16 -1.44 6.73
N SER A 64 3.75 -0.94 7.81
CA SER A 64 4.26 -1.76 8.90
C SER A 64 3.22 -1.97 9.99
N PHE A 65 3.18 -3.18 10.54
CA PHE A 65 2.28 -3.56 11.64
C PHE A 65 2.97 -3.58 13.01
N THR A 66 4.28 -3.45 13.01
CA THR A 66 5.13 -3.28 14.19
C THR A 66 5.16 -1.81 14.62
N ARG A 67 4.92 -1.57 15.91
CA ARG A 67 5.21 -0.31 16.61
C ARG A 67 6.05 -0.61 17.83
#